data_AF-A0A1G8I936-F1
#
_entry.id   AF-A0A1G8I936-F1
#
_cell.length_a   1.000
_cell.length_b   1.000
_cell.length_c   1.000
_cell.angle_alpha   90.00
_cell.angle_beta   90.00
_cell.angle_gamma   90.00
#
_symmetry.space_group_name_H-M   'P 1'
#
loop_
_entity.id
_entity.type
_entity.pdbx_description
1 polymer ?
#
loop_
_entity_poly.entity_id
_entity_poly.type
_entity_poly.pdbx_seq_one_letter_code
_entity_poly.pdbx_strand_id
1 'polypeptide(L)'
;MNLKPLFDKQRELDEKIVKQKELKGQELLNKKILALQVELGELANEWRGFKFWSDDQEPKKYQKKPAVERKFDGEYITSMETEYHGKYVYFVNGYRVTKETWDSLFDYETKVLEEYVDCLHFILSIGWEIHVGDDPEMDIVELEDCLRGERSESTDLILQFKYIYWLTSKIYSGYKQLFFAFVELGELLGFTWDEIEQAYMKKNATNHERQANGY
;
A
#
# COMPACT_ATOMS: atom_id res chain seq x y z
N MET A 1 -1.94 -1.35 18.67
CA MET A 1 -0.99 -1.66 17.59
C MET A 1 0.18 -2.42 18.19
N ASN A 2 0.55 -3.56 17.59
CA ASN A 2 1.72 -4.36 17.95
C ASN A 2 2.64 -4.42 16.73
N LEU A 3 3.78 -3.74 16.77
CA LEU A 3 4.69 -3.59 15.63
C LEU A 3 5.67 -4.76 15.52
N LYS A 4 5.94 -5.45 16.62
CA LYS A 4 6.96 -6.51 16.69
C LYS A 4 6.75 -7.61 15.63
N PRO A 5 5.55 -8.17 15.43
CA PRO A 5 5.33 -9.21 14.42
C PRO A 5 5.64 -8.73 12.99
N LEU A 6 5.37 -7.46 12.68
CA LEU A 6 5.62 -6.91 11.34
C LEU A 6 7.13 -6.73 11.10
N PHE A 7 7.87 -6.20 12.08
CA PHE A 7 9.34 -6.11 12.00
C PHE A 7 9.98 -7.49 11.85
N ASP A 8 9.57 -8.46 12.66
CA ASP A 8 10.09 -9.84 12.61
C ASP A 8 9.85 -10.45 11.22
N LYS A 9 8.63 -10.30 10.67
CA LYS A 9 8.28 -10.80 9.33
C LYS A 9 9.01 -10.08 8.21
N GLN A 10 9.23 -8.77 8.31
CA GLN A 10 10.01 -8.05 7.31
C GLN A 10 11.46 -8.52 7.30
N ARG A 11 12.04 -8.71 8.48
CA ARG A 11 13.42 -9.17 8.63
C ARG A 11 13.61 -10.56 8.01
N GLU A 12 12.71 -11.49 8.29
CA GLU A 12 12.73 -12.83 7.70
C GLU A 12 12.71 -12.78 6.16
N LEU A 13 11.88 -11.90 5.58
CA LEU A 13 11.81 -11.69 4.14
C LEU A 13 13.10 -11.10 3.59
N ASP A 14 13.64 -10.06 4.22
CA ASP A 14 14.87 -9.38 3.80
C ASP A 14 16.08 -10.33 3.84
N GLU A 15 16.25 -11.08 4.92
CA GLU A 15 17.33 -12.07 5.06
C GLU A 15 17.24 -13.15 3.97
N LYS A 16 16.02 -13.58 3.62
CA LYS A 16 15.78 -14.53 2.53
C LYS A 16 16.19 -13.94 1.18
N ILE A 17 15.78 -12.71 0.86
CA ILE A 17 16.13 -12.02 -0.40
C ILE A 17 17.65 -11.86 -0.51
N VAL A 18 18.30 -11.35 0.53
CA VAL A 18 19.76 -11.15 0.55
C VAL A 18 20.51 -12.46 0.29
N LYS A 19 20.04 -13.55 0.89
CA LYS A 19 20.62 -14.88 0.69
C LYS A 19 20.38 -15.41 -0.73
N GLN A 20 19.15 -15.35 -1.24
CA GLN A 20 18.79 -15.90 -2.55
C GLN A 20 19.40 -15.13 -3.72
N LYS A 21 19.58 -13.81 -3.57
CA LYS A 21 20.12 -12.92 -4.60
C LYS A 21 21.63 -12.65 -4.45
N GLU A 22 22.30 -13.35 -3.53
CA GLU A 22 23.73 -13.22 -3.26
C GLU A 22 24.18 -11.77 -2.95
N LEU A 23 23.34 -11.02 -2.23
CA LEU A 23 23.55 -9.60 -1.93
C LEU A 23 24.34 -9.34 -0.65
N LYS A 24 24.91 -10.39 -0.04
CA LYS A 24 25.59 -10.28 1.26
C LYS A 24 26.76 -9.29 1.16
N GLY A 25 26.77 -8.30 2.06
CA GLY A 25 27.81 -7.27 2.12
C GLY A 25 27.64 -6.12 1.12
N GLN A 26 26.56 -6.11 0.32
CA GLN A 26 26.20 -4.94 -0.47
C GLN A 26 25.50 -3.90 0.40
N GLU A 27 25.77 -2.62 0.15
CA GLU A 27 24.99 -1.53 0.72
C GLU A 27 23.63 -1.46 -0.01
N LEU A 28 22.54 -1.71 0.71
CA LEU A 28 21.19 -1.75 0.15
C LEU A 28 20.31 -0.60 0.62
N LEU A 29 20.68 0.09 1.71
CA LEU A 29 19.91 1.17 2.29
C LEU A 29 19.45 2.23 1.27
N ASN A 30 20.36 2.79 0.47
CA ASN A 30 20.01 3.78 -0.54
C ASN A 30 19.04 3.24 -1.61
N LYS A 31 19.14 1.95 -1.95
CA LYS A 31 18.18 1.30 -2.87
C LYS A 31 16.80 1.16 -2.24
N LYS A 32 16.73 0.80 -0.95
CA LYS A 32 15.47 0.71 -0.20
C LYS A 32 14.80 2.07 -0.02
N ILE A 33 15.57 3.13 0.24
CA ILE A 33 15.03 4.50 0.34
C ILE A 33 14.42 4.93 -1.00
N LEU A 34 15.11 4.66 -2.12
CA LEU A 34 14.57 4.95 -3.44
C LEU A 34 13.31 4.13 -3.73
N ALA A 35 13.30 2.84 -3.38
CA ALA A 35 12.12 2.00 -3.53
C ALA A 35 10.93 2.55 -2.73
N LEU A 36 11.13 2.95 -1.48
CA LEU A 36 10.11 3.62 -0.68
C LEU A 36 9.56 4.88 -1.38
N GLN A 37 10.41 5.72 -1.95
CA GLN A 37 9.96 6.92 -2.67
C GLN A 37 9.14 6.58 -3.92
N VAL A 38 9.48 5.48 -4.61
CA VAL A 38 8.70 4.99 -5.76
C VAL A 38 7.32 4.52 -5.30
N GLU A 39 7.25 3.64 -4.29
CA GLU A 39 5.97 3.15 -3.75
C GLU A 39 5.10 4.28 -3.20
N LEU A 40 5.69 5.30 -2.55
CA LEU A 40 4.95 6.50 -2.13
C LEU A 40 4.34 7.26 -3.33
N GLY A 41 5.01 7.23 -4.47
CA GLY A 41 4.50 7.77 -5.73
C GLY A 41 3.35 6.94 -6.29
N GLU A 42 3.46 5.62 -6.21
CA GLU A 42 2.40 4.69 -6.61
C GLU A 42 1.15 4.88 -5.73
N LEU A 43 1.33 4.92 -4.41
CA LEU A 43 0.28 5.23 -3.43
C LEU A 43 -0.43 6.56 -3.74
N ALA A 44 0.33 7.64 -3.94
CA ALA A 44 -0.26 8.94 -4.29
C ALA A 44 -1.02 8.88 -5.63
N ASN A 45 -0.53 8.12 -6.61
CA ASN A 45 -1.15 7.95 -7.92
C ASN A 45 -2.42 7.09 -7.89
N GLU A 46 -2.51 6.13 -6.97
CA GLU A 46 -3.72 5.35 -6.70
C GLU A 46 -4.75 6.16 -5.91
N TRP A 47 -4.32 7.01 -4.97
CA TRP A 47 -5.18 7.93 -4.23
C TRP A 47 -5.73 9.08 -5.09
N ARG A 48 -4.94 9.61 -6.03
CA ARG A 48 -5.31 10.62 -7.04
C ARG A 48 -5.67 12.03 -6.56
N GLY A 49 -5.80 12.30 -5.26
CA GLY A 49 -6.20 13.62 -4.76
C GLY A 49 -5.28 14.80 -5.12
N PHE A 50 -4.04 14.55 -5.56
CA PHE A 50 -3.14 15.62 -6.05
C PHE A 50 -3.45 16.08 -7.48
N LYS A 51 -4.29 15.38 -8.24
CA LYS A 51 -4.54 15.63 -9.67
C LYS A 51 -5.56 16.76 -9.86
N PHE A 52 -5.21 17.97 -9.41
CA PHE A 52 -6.07 19.16 -9.43
C PHE A 52 -6.55 19.56 -10.84
N TRP A 53 -5.91 19.07 -11.90
CA TRP A 53 -6.28 19.29 -13.30
C TRP A 53 -7.22 18.22 -13.87
N SER A 54 -7.57 17.20 -13.10
CA SER A 54 -8.46 16.10 -13.49
C SER A 54 -9.85 16.32 -12.91
N ASP A 55 -10.88 16.06 -13.72
CA ASP A 55 -12.28 16.03 -13.27
C ASP A 55 -12.58 14.81 -12.37
N ASP A 56 -11.71 13.81 -12.39
CA ASP A 56 -11.75 12.62 -11.52
C ASP A 56 -10.51 12.58 -10.61
N GLN A 57 -10.72 12.85 -9.33
CA GLN A 57 -9.72 12.82 -8.26
C GLN A 57 -9.97 11.70 -7.24
N GLU A 58 -10.98 10.86 -7.50
CA GLU A 58 -11.31 9.73 -6.64
C GLU A 58 -10.22 8.65 -6.76
N PRO A 59 -10.02 7.82 -5.71
CA PRO A 59 -9.11 6.68 -5.79
C PRO A 59 -9.41 5.79 -7.00
N LYS A 60 -8.37 5.28 -7.67
CA LYS A 60 -8.57 4.40 -8.83
C LYS A 60 -9.35 3.15 -8.43
N LYS A 61 -10.37 2.86 -9.22
CA LYS A 61 -11.20 1.66 -9.08
C LYS A 61 -10.81 0.65 -10.13
N TYR A 62 -10.42 -0.53 -9.70
CA TYR A 62 -10.20 -1.70 -10.53
C TYR A 62 -11.40 -2.59 -10.40
N GLN A 63 -12.03 -2.94 -11.52
CA GLN A 63 -13.05 -3.97 -11.50
C GLN A 63 -12.36 -5.24 -11.00
N LYS A 64 -12.86 -5.85 -9.91
CA LYS A 64 -12.41 -7.19 -9.57
C LYS A 64 -12.66 -8.03 -10.83
N LYS A 65 -11.63 -8.77 -11.30
CA LYS A 65 -11.75 -9.67 -12.47
C LYS A 65 -13.15 -10.26 -12.43
N PRO A 66 -13.90 -10.22 -13.54
CA PRO A 66 -15.30 -10.60 -13.49
C PRO A 66 -15.33 -11.90 -12.72
N ALA A 67 -16.21 -11.95 -11.73
CA ALA A 67 -16.78 -13.23 -11.37
C ALA A 67 -17.42 -13.73 -12.67
N VAL A 68 -16.60 -14.29 -13.55
CA VAL A 68 -17.03 -15.30 -14.50
C VAL A 68 -17.74 -16.23 -13.54
N GLU A 69 -19.04 -16.35 -13.73
CA GLU A 69 -19.93 -17.19 -12.92
C GLU A 69 -20.46 -16.61 -11.58
N ARG A 70 -20.87 -15.33 -11.50
CA ARG A 70 -21.93 -14.99 -10.54
C ARG A 70 -23.28 -15.49 -11.09
N LYS A 71 -23.83 -16.54 -10.47
CA LYS A 71 -25.24 -16.92 -10.65
C LYS A 71 -26.12 -15.83 -10.06
N PHE A 72 -26.79 -15.06 -10.90
CA PHE A 72 -27.92 -14.25 -10.48
C PHE A 72 -29.17 -14.97 -10.98
N ASP A 73 -30.01 -15.42 -10.05
CA ASP A 73 -31.21 -16.23 -10.34
C ASP A 73 -30.94 -17.52 -11.16
N GLY A 74 -29.73 -18.08 -11.06
CA GLY A 74 -29.35 -19.32 -11.75
C GLY A 74 -28.78 -19.15 -13.16
N GLU A 75 -28.73 -17.93 -13.70
CA GLU A 75 -28.17 -17.63 -15.03
C GLU A 75 -26.74 -17.09 -14.96
N TYR A 76 -25.93 -17.42 -15.97
CA TYR A 76 -24.58 -16.87 -16.15
C TYR A 76 -24.68 -15.45 -16.68
N ILE A 77 -24.05 -14.50 -16.00
CA ILE A 77 -23.92 -13.13 -16.50
C ILE A 77 -22.69 -13.06 -17.42
N THR A 78 -22.93 -12.70 -18.69
CA THR A 78 -21.90 -12.25 -19.62
C THR A 78 -21.85 -10.73 -19.60
N SER A 79 -20.64 -10.15 -19.58
CA SER A 79 -20.48 -8.70 -19.56
C SER A 79 -19.43 -8.23 -20.55
N MET A 80 -19.67 -7.04 -21.11
CA MET A 80 -18.75 -6.39 -22.04
C MET A 80 -18.81 -4.88 -21.82
N GLU A 81 -17.64 -4.27 -21.63
CA GLU A 81 -17.46 -2.83 -21.69
C GLU A 81 -16.72 -2.50 -22.99
N THR A 82 -17.17 -1.48 -23.71
CA THR A 82 -16.51 -1.00 -24.93
C THR A 82 -16.60 0.52 -25.04
N GLU A 83 -15.61 1.12 -25.69
CA GLU A 83 -15.62 2.54 -25.99
C GLU A 83 -16.29 2.79 -27.36
N TYR A 84 -17.18 3.78 -27.43
CA TYR A 84 -17.82 4.24 -28.67
C TYR A 84 -17.87 5.77 -28.67
N HIS A 85 -17.16 6.40 -29.61
CA HIS A 85 -16.99 7.87 -29.69
C HIS A 85 -16.54 8.53 -28.37
N GLY A 86 -15.52 7.99 -27.70
CA GLY A 86 -15.01 8.58 -26.46
C GLY A 86 -15.90 8.36 -25.23
N LYS A 87 -16.94 7.51 -25.33
CA LYS A 87 -17.84 7.17 -24.23
C LYS A 87 -17.88 5.67 -24.02
N TYR A 88 -17.81 5.25 -22.77
CA TYR A 88 -17.98 3.85 -22.40
C TYR A 88 -19.45 3.42 -22.52
N VAL A 89 -19.64 2.23 -23.08
CA VAL A 89 -20.93 1.54 -23.25
C VAL A 89 -20.83 0.16 -22.61
N TYR A 90 -21.87 -0.18 -21.86
CA TYR A 90 -21.89 -1.35 -20.98
C TYR A 90 -22.96 -2.33 -21.42
N PHE A 91 -22.62 -3.62 -21.50
CA PHE A 91 -23.52 -4.69 -21.86
C PHE A 91 -23.52 -5.79 -20.82
N VAL A 92 -24.71 -6.28 -20.48
CA VAL A 92 -24.93 -7.41 -19.57
C VAL A 92 -25.90 -8.35 -20.28
N ASN A 93 -25.50 -9.62 -20.49
CA ASN A 93 -26.27 -10.61 -21.24
C ASN A 93 -26.71 -10.13 -22.63
N GLY A 94 -25.88 -9.35 -23.30
CA GLY A 94 -26.17 -8.77 -24.62
C GLY A 94 -27.07 -7.53 -24.60
N TYR A 95 -27.59 -7.12 -23.44
CA TYR A 95 -28.41 -5.92 -23.28
C TYR A 95 -27.56 -4.75 -22.81
N ARG A 96 -27.74 -3.58 -23.44
CA ARG A 96 -27.10 -2.35 -23.00
C ARG A 96 -27.66 -1.93 -21.64
N VAL A 97 -26.79 -1.67 -20.68
CA VAL A 97 -27.14 -1.19 -19.34
C VAL A 97 -26.60 0.22 -19.08
N THR A 98 -27.12 0.89 -18.06
CA THR A 98 -26.56 2.16 -17.59
C THR A 98 -25.28 1.94 -16.79
N LYS A 99 -24.48 2.99 -16.58
CA LYS A 99 -23.31 2.94 -15.71
C LYS A 99 -23.71 2.60 -14.27
N GLU A 100 -24.82 3.13 -13.78
CA GLU A 100 -25.33 2.81 -12.44
C GLU A 100 -25.70 1.33 -12.29
N THR A 101 -26.40 0.74 -13.26
CA THR A 101 -26.68 -0.71 -13.27
C THR A 101 -25.41 -1.54 -13.41
N TRP A 102 -24.44 -1.08 -14.20
CA TRP A 102 -23.15 -1.74 -14.28
C TRP A 102 -22.42 -1.72 -12.94
N ASP A 103 -22.31 -0.56 -12.30
CA ASP A 103 -21.60 -0.39 -11.03
C ASP A 103 -22.28 -1.13 -9.88
N SER A 104 -23.59 -1.42 -9.94
CA SER A 104 -24.28 -2.25 -8.96
C SER A 104 -24.06 -3.76 -9.15
N LEU A 105 -23.62 -4.19 -10.32
CA LEU A 105 -23.38 -5.60 -10.66
C LEU A 105 -21.94 -6.04 -10.38
N PHE A 106 -21.00 -5.11 -10.34
CA PHE A 106 -19.58 -5.40 -10.21
C PHE A 106 -18.97 -4.79 -8.96
N ASP A 107 -18.21 -5.61 -8.25
CA ASP A 107 -17.39 -5.12 -7.15
C ASP A 107 -16.11 -4.49 -7.71
N TYR A 108 -15.77 -3.32 -7.19
CA TYR A 108 -14.52 -2.64 -7.47
C TYR A 108 -13.60 -2.75 -6.25
N GLU A 109 -12.29 -2.83 -6.49
CA GLU A 109 -11.27 -2.66 -5.47
C GLU A 109 -10.41 -1.45 -5.80
N THR A 110 -9.89 -0.80 -4.76
CA THR A 110 -8.83 0.19 -4.91
C THR A 110 -7.51 -0.45 -4.52
N LYS A 111 -6.41 0.11 -5.01
CA LYS A 111 -5.06 -0.35 -4.63
C LYS A 111 -4.42 0.50 -3.56
N VAL A 112 -5.09 1.54 -3.05
CA VAL A 112 -4.49 2.48 -2.09
C VAL A 112 -3.94 1.76 -0.85
N LEU A 113 -4.69 0.81 -0.28
CA LEU A 113 -4.19 0.02 0.86
C LEU A 113 -3.05 -0.92 0.48
N GLU A 114 -3.06 -1.48 -0.75
CA GLU A 114 -1.98 -2.32 -1.25
C GLU A 114 -0.67 -1.52 -1.38
N GLU A 115 -0.71 -0.36 -2.04
CA GLU A 115 0.46 0.50 -2.21
C GLU A 115 0.93 1.09 -0.86
N TYR A 116 0.00 1.33 0.08
CA TYR A 116 0.33 1.73 1.44
C TYR A 116 1.15 0.65 2.16
N VAL A 117 0.74 -0.62 2.08
CA VAL A 117 1.52 -1.68 2.72
C VAL A 117 2.84 -1.98 2.01
N ASP A 118 2.96 -1.70 0.71
CA ASP A 118 4.24 -1.74 0.00
C ASP A 118 5.22 -0.68 0.51
N CYS A 119 4.75 0.54 0.79
CA CYS A 119 5.54 1.54 1.50
C CYS A 119 5.96 1.05 2.90
N LEU A 120 5.02 0.45 3.66
CA LEU A 120 5.28 -0.06 5.00
C LEU A 120 6.37 -1.15 5.02
N HIS A 121 6.37 -2.06 4.03
CA HIS A 121 7.43 -3.05 3.85
C HIS A 121 8.82 -2.42 3.79
N PHE A 122 8.99 -1.37 2.97
CA PHE A 122 10.27 -0.68 2.88
C PHE A 122 10.61 0.12 4.13
N ILE A 123 9.63 0.77 4.78
CA ILE A 123 9.86 1.50 6.03
C ILE A 123 10.35 0.57 7.14
N LEU A 124 9.75 -0.61 7.29
CA LEU A 124 10.20 -1.60 8.29
C LEU A 124 11.59 -2.14 7.94
N SER A 125 11.84 -2.42 6.66
CA SER A 125 13.13 -2.89 6.15
C SER A 125 14.27 -1.89 6.38
N ILE A 126 13.97 -0.60 6.22
CA ILE A 126 14.91 0.50 6.48
C ILE A 126 15.12 0.66 7.99
N GLY A 127 14.06 0.59 8.80
CA GLY A 127 14.17 0.66 10.25
C GLY A 127 15.14 -0.38 10.81
N TRP A 128 15.05 -1.61 10.30
CA TRP A 128 15.97 -2.68 10.66
C TRP A 128 17.44 -2.36 10.33
N GLU A 129 17.70 -1.67 9.22
CA GLU A 129 19.06 -1.36 8.76
C GLU A 129 19.66 -0.12 9.44
N ILE A 130 18.85 0.86 9.85
CA ILE A 130 19.34 2.12 10.46
C ILE A 130 19.26 2.11 11.99
N HIS A 131 18.20 1.56 12.59
CA HIS A 131 17.86 1.85 13.99
C HIS A 131 17.69 0.63 14.86
N VAL A 132 17.07 -0.44 14.36
CA VAL A 132 16.73 -1.63 15.17
C VAL A 132 17.95 -2.57 15.32
N GLY A 133 19.15 -1.98 15.49
CA GLY A 133 20.43 -2.67 15.66
C GLY A 133 20.53 -3.43 16.98
N ASP A 134 21.49 -3.07 17.84
CA ASP A 134 21.93 -3.90 18.98
C ASP A 134 20.83 -4.26 20.03
N ASP A 135 19.73 -3.48 20.13
CA ASP A 135 18.56 -3.81 20.97
C ASP A 135 17.22 -3.52 20.26
N PRO A 136 16.73 -4.47 19.45
CA PRO A 136 15.52 -4.32 18.66
C PRO A 136 14.25 -4.04 19.46
N GLU A 137 14.17 -4.63 20.65
CA GLU A 137 12.95 -4.69 21.43
C GLU A 137 12.70 -3.34 22.10
N MET A 138 13.77 -2.68 22.56
CA MET A 138 13.70 -1.31 23.06
C MET A 138 13.24 -0.31 21.99
N ASP A 139 13.79 -0.37 20.78
CA ASP A 139 13.42 0.56 19.70
C ASP A 139 11.97 0.40 19.23
N ILE A 140 11.47 -0.84 19.18
CA ILE A 140 10.07 -1.11 18.83
C ILE A 140 9.13 -0.59 19.91
N VAL A 141 9.44 -0.80 21.19
CA VAL A 141 8.64 -0.29 22.31
C VAL A 141 8.59 1.24 22.27
N GLU A 142 9.71 1.92 22.03
CA GLU A 142 9.73 3.38 21.92
C GLU A 142 8.85 3.88 20.76
N LEU A 143 8.84 3.21 19.61
CA LEU A 143 7.94 3.52 18.51
C LEU A 143 6.47 3.35 18.92
N GLU A 144 6.14 2.23 19.57
CA GLU A 144 4.78 1.95 20.03
C GLU A 144 4.29 2.98 21.05
N ASP A 145 5.14 3.40 21.99
CA ASP A 145 4.78 4.39 23.00
C ASP A 145 4.58 5.78 22.39
N CYS A 146 5.42 6.19 21.43
CA CYS A 146 5.19 7.44 20.71
C CYS A 146 3.86 7.45 19.94
N LEU A 147 3.42 6.30 19.43
CA LEU A 147 2.14 6.16 18.71
C LEU A 147 0.91 6.20 19.64
N ARG A 148 1.12 5.99 20.94
CA ARG A 148 0.09 6.14 21.98
C ARG A 148 -0.02 7.59 22.48
N GLY A 149 0.92 8.47 22.13
CA GLY A 149 0.92 9.88 22.51
C GLY A 149 -0.15 10.71 21.78
N GLU A 150 -0.26 11.99 22.18
CA GLU A 150 -1.10 12.96 21.48
C GLU A 150 -0.59 13.17 20.05
N ARG A 151 -1.50 13.03 19.07
CA ARG A 151 -1.19 13.19 17.66
C ARG A 151 -1.50 14.60 17.16
N SER A 152 -0.79 15.01 16.13
CA SER A 152 -1.04 16.27 15.41
C SER A 152 -2.39 16.20 14.68
N GLU A 153 -3.18 17.28 14.73
CA GLU A 153 -4.47 17.39 14.02
C GLU A 153 -4.32 17.68 12.51
N SER A 154 -3.17 17.40 11.88
CA SER A 154 -3.02 17.69 10.45
C SER A 154 -3.96 16.79 9.65
N THR A 155 -4.91 17.41 8.95
CA THR A 155 -5.96 16.74 8.18
C THR A 155 -5.71 16.79 6.66
N ASP A 156 -4.59 17.36 6.23
CA ASP A 156 -4.29 17.59 4.81
C ASP A 156 -3.36 16.50 4.26
N LEU A 157 -3.95 15.60 3.46
CA LEU A 157 -3.23 14.51 2.79
C LEU A 157 -2.08 15.02 1.89
N ILE A 158 -2.23 16.15 1.21
CA ILE A 158 -1.18 16.70 0.34
C ILE A 158 0.02 17.14 1.19
N LEU A 159 -0.23 17.84 2.30
CA LEU A 159 0.84 18.23 3.21
C LEU A 159 1.50 17.01 3.86
N GLN A 160 0.73 15.99 4.21
CA GLN A 160 1.27 14.76 4.78
C GLN A 160 2.17 14.01 3.80
N PHE A 161 1.75 13.84 2.54
CA PHE A 161 2.60 13.26 1.50
C PHE A 161 3.90 14.05 1.32
N LYS A 162 3.82 15.38 1.23
CA LYS A 162 5.01 16.24 1.09
C LYS A 162 5.96 16.12 2.28
N TYR A 163 5.42 16.04 3.50
CA TYR A 163 6.20 15.91 4.71
C TYR A 163 6.94 14.56 4.75
N ILE A 164 6.26 13.48 4.40
CA ILE A 164 6.87 12.15 4.27
C ILE A 164 7.98 12.15 3.22
N TYR A 165 7.75 12.72 2.02
CA TYR A 165 8.80 12.83 1.01
C TYR A 165 10.03 13.59 1.53
N TRP A 166 9.84 14.69 2.27
CA TRP A 166 10.93 15.40 2.90
C TRP A 166 11.68 14.52 3.93
N LEU A 167 10.95 13.77 4.77
CA LEU A 167 11.52 12.85 5.75
C LEU A 167 12.30 11.70 5.11
N THR A 168 11.88 11.17 3.96
CA THR A 168 12.66 10.14 3.25
C THR A 168 14.06 10.63 2.86
N SER A 169 14.23 11.94 2.62
CA SER A 169 15.55 12.55 2.36
C SER A 169 16.42 12.73 3.61
N LYS A 170 15.85 12.57 4.81
CA LYS A 170 16.47 12.77 6.13
C LYS A 170 16.43 11.51 7.00
N ILE A 171 16.22 10.36 6.38
CA ILE A 171 15.84 9.12 7.08
C ILE A 171 16.85 8.67 8.14
N TYR A 172 18.15 8.91 7.95
CA TYR A 172 19.21 8.56 8.91
C TYR A 172 19.02 9.16 10.31
N SER A 173 18.48 10.38 10.39
CA SER A 173 18.24 11.08 11.67
C SER A 173 16.75 11.24 11.98
N GLY A 174 15.89 10.79 11.07
CA GLY A 174 14.47 11.13 11.03
C GLY A 174 13.55 9.93 10.91
N TYR A 175 14.05 8.70 11.11
CA TYR A 175 13.27 7.48 10.88
C TYR A 175 12.03 7.41 11.77
N LYS A 176 12.16 7.72 13.07
CA LYS A 176 11.01 7.69 14.00
C LYS A 176 9.93 8.67 13.51
N GLN A 177 10.31 9.89 13.15
CA GLN A 177 9.40 10.89 12.58
C GLN A 177 8.78 10.43 11.26
N LEU A 178 9.54 9.78 10.39
CA LEU A 178 9.03 9.19 9.14
C LEU A 178 7.97 8.14 9.43
N PHE A 179 8.24 7.24 10.38
CA PHE A 179 7.32 6.19 10.78
C PHE A 179 6.00 6.78 11.30
N PHE A 180 6.06 7.75 12.21
CA PHE A 180 4.86 8.41 12.75
C PHE A 180 4.07 9.13 11.66
N ALA A 181 4.75 9.93 10.84
CA ALA A 181 4.09 10.63 9.72
C ALA A 181 3.43 9.63 8.75
N PHE A 182 4.05 8.48 8.52
CA PHE A 182 3.49 7.45 7.66
C PHE A 182 2.28 6.72 8.27
N VAL A 183 2.27 6.48 9.58
CA VAL A 183 1.09 5.93 10.27
C VAL A 183 -0.06 6.93 10.26
N GLU A 184 0.21 8.21 10.51
CA GLU A 184 -0.78 9.30 10.37
C GLU A 184 -1.35 9.37 8.94
N LEU A 185 -0.52 9.17 7.91
CA LEU A 185 -1.01 9.10 6.53
C LEU A 185 -2.04 7.97 6.34
N GLY A 186 -1.81 6.80 6.94
CA GLY A 186 -2.74 5.67 6.86
C GLY A 186 -4.10 6.00 7.48
N GLU A 187 -4.10 6.69 8.62
CA GLU A 187 -5.32 7.15 9.29
C GLU A 187 -6.06 8.21 8.47
N LEU A 188 -5.34 9.17 7.87
CA LEU A 188 -5.92 10.17 6.98
C LEU A 188 -6.50 9.57 5.69
N LEU A 189 -5.95 8.45 5.23
CA LEU A 189 -6.49 7.66 4.12
C LEU A 189 -7.70 6.79 4.55
N GLY A 190 -8.05 6.80 5.83
CA GLY A 190 -9.21 6.12 6.38
C GLY A 190 -8.96 4.66 6.76
N PHE A 191 -7.71 4.22 6.87
CA PHE A 191 -7.38 2.84 7.22
C PHE A 191 -7.35 2.64 8.73
N THR A 192 -7.90 1.51 9.16
CA THR A 192 -7.73 1.00 10.51
C THR A 192 -6.43 0.22 10.62
N TRP A 193 -5.89 0.11 11.84
CA TRP A 193 -4.70 -0.72 12.07
C TRP A 193 -4.92 -2.18 11.69
N ASP A 194 -6.10 -2.74 11.97
CA ASP A 194 -6.43 -4.13 11.66
C ASP A 194 -6.39 -4.39 10.15
N GLU A 195 -6.88 -3.44 9.33
CA GLU A 195 -6.79 -3.52 7.87
C GLU A 195 -5.34 -3.47 7.38
N ILE A 196 -4.54 -2.55 7.93
CA ILE A 196 -3.10 -2.42 7.61
C ILE A 196 -2.36 -3.72 7.95
N GLU A 197 -2.56 -4.25 9.14
CA GLU A 197 -1.90 -5.48 9.60
C GLU A 197 -2.28 -6.68 8.72
N GLN A 198 -3.56 -6.87 8.41
CA GLN A 198 -4.01 -7.96 7.54
C GLN A 198 -3.46 -7.83 6.11
N ALA A 199 -3.49 -6.63 5.54
CA ALA A 199 -2.97 -6.37 4.20
C ALA A 199 -1.46 -6.58 4.15
N TYR A 200 -0.73 -6.13 5.16
CA TYR A 200 0.71 -6.35 5.30
C TYR A 200 1.04 -7.85 5.37
N MET A 201 0.38 -8.62 6.24
CA MET A 201 0.64 -10.06 6.37
C MET A 201 0.35 -10.81 5.06
N LYS A 202 -0.73 -10.44 4.34
CA LYS A 202 -1.05 -11.00 3.02
C LYS A 202 0.02 -10.67 1.98
N LYS A 203 0.49 -9.43 1.94
CA LYS A 203 1.54 -8.98 1.00
C LYS A 203 2.88 -9.63 1.31
N ASN A 204 3.26 -9.72 2.59
CA ASN A 204 4.44 -10.42 3.06
C ASN A 204 4.46 -11.89 2.58
N ALA A 205 3.36 -12.63 2.78
CA ALA A 205 3.22 -14.00 2.31
C ALA A 205 3.37 -14.12 0.78
N THR A 206 2.70 -13.24 0.03
CA THR A 206 2.80 -13.18 -1.44
C THR A 206 4.25 -12.91 -1.90
N ASN A 207 4.96 -12.03 -1.20
CA ASN A 207 6.37 -11.73 -1.51
C ASN A 207 7.29 -12.92 -1.20
N HIS A 208 7.04 -13.69 -0.13
CA HIS A 208 7.77 -14.93 0.13
C HIS A 208 7.57 -15.98 -0.97
N GLU A 209 6.36 -16.08 -1.54
CA GLU A 209 6.05 -16.95 -2.68
C GLU A 209 6.73 -16.48 -3.97
N ARG A 210 6.70 -15.18 -4.27
CA ARG A 210 7.42 -14.59 -5.42
C ARG A 210 8.91 -14.93 -5.37
N GLN A 211 9.53 -14.77 -4.21
CA GLN A 211 10.94 -15.12 -4.00
C GLN A 211 11.21 -16.64 -4.05
N ALA A 212 10.23 -17.50 -3.75
CA ALA A 212 10.37 -18.94 -3.95
C ALA A 212 10.31 -19.34 -5.43
N ASN A 213 9.58 -18.58 -6.25
CA ASN A 213 9.35 -18.84 -7.67
C ASN A 213 10.35 -18.13 -8.61
N GLY A 214 11.43 -17.56 -8.08
CA GLY A 214 12.53 -17.01 -8.87
C GLY A 214 12.37 -15.57 -9.34
N TYR A 215 11.44 -14.80 -8.76
CA TYR A 215 11.37 -13.35 -8.94
C TYR A 215 12.65 -12.68 -8.45
#